data_AF-A0AAW6B5G3-F1
#
_entry.id   AF-A0AAW6B5G3-F1
#
_cell.length_a   1.000
_cell.length_b   1.000
_cell.length_c   1.000
_cell.angle_alpha   90.00
_cell.angle_beta   90.00
_cell.angle_gamma   90.00
#
_symmetry.space_group_name_H-M   'P 1'
#
loop_
_entity.id
_entity.type
_entity.pdbx_description
1 polymer ?
#
loop_
_entity_poly.entity_id
_entity_poly.type
_entity_poly.pdbx_seq_one_letter_code
_entity_poly.pdbx_strand_id
1 'polypeptide(L)'
;MSKERLQIKAFHIKNVVLGKKVKIENNELIIPTEIEYDKNIFESVEVKVIKPREHDFYVNTIMDIVPISTKVLGRLGEGITHTLTGVYMLLTGANTKGEQMHEFGSSEGILKEQLVLNKAGSPADNDYLIHIDVIIKPDMDFDRALAFSIFELSDVYLQNIREVMKVLSGRDADEVHEFYNPKNPGKPKVALVKEVAGQGMMYDNQLFPMEPSGIDKGISIIDMNNMPVLLTANEYRDGAIRAMV
;
A
#
# COMPACT_ATOMS: atom_id res chain seq x y z
N MET A 1 11.23 -21.11 24.44
CA MET A 1 11.11 -19.67 24.13
C MET A 1 10.64 -19.56 22.69
N SER A 2 9.44 -19.02 22.48
CA SER A 2 8.87 -18.79 21.15
C SER A 2 9.87 -17.98 20.32
N LYS A 3 10.39 -18.56 19.23
CA LYS A 3 11.04 -17.74 18.21
C LYS A 3 9.90 -16.97 17.56
N GLU A 4 9.87 -15.65 17.71
CA GLU A 4 8.99 -14.78 16.93
C GLU A 4 9.28 -15.06 15.45
N ARG A 5 8.45 -15.91 14.85
CA ARG A 5 8.55 -16.37 13.47
C ARG A 5 7.51 -15.62 12.68
N LEU A 6 7.95 -14.92 11.65
CA LEU A 6 7.09 -14.36 10.61
C LEU A 6 7.15 -15.29 9.40
N GLN A 7 6.00 -15.68 8.88
CA GLN A 7 5.88 -16.41 7.62
C GLN A 7 5.12 -15.54 6.63
N ILE A 8 5.77 -15.18 5.51
CA ILE A 8 5.14 -14.48 4.40
C ILE A 8 4.85 -15.50 3.31
N LYS A 9 3.59 -15.59 2.90
CA LYS A 9 3.12 -16.47 1.83
C LYS A 9 2.70 -15.64 0.63
N ALA A 10 3.37 -15.83 -0.49
CA ALA A 10 3.10 -15.09 -1.71
C ALA A 10 2.13 -15.87 -2.61
N PHE A 11 1.15 -15.16 -3.15
CA PHE A 11 0.23 -15.65 -4.17
C PHE A 11 0.43 -14.79 -5.42
N HIS A 12 0.95 -15.39 -6.48
CA HIS A 12 1.28 -14.66 -7.69
C HIS A 12 0.04 -14.49 -8.57
N ILE A 13 -0.27 -13.25 -8.94
CA ILE A 13 -1.37 -12.91 -9.83
C ILE A 13 -0.84 -12.82 -11.26
N LYS A 14 -1.47 -13.57 -12.18
CA LYS A 14 -1.13 -13.61 -13.60
C LYS A 14 -2.08 -12.78 -14.46
N ASN A 15 -3.27 -12.50 -13.94
CA ASN A 15 -4.28 -11.73 -14.63
C ASN A 15 -5.13 -10.93 -13.63
N VAL A 16 -5.48 -9.70 -14.00
CA VAL A 16 -6.41 -8.86 -13.26
C VAL A 16 -7.54 -8.45 -14.18
N VAL A 17 -8.78 -8.70 -13.78
CA VAL A 17 -9.97 -8.39 -14.59
C VAL A 17 -11.03 -7.67 -13.78
N LEU A 18 -11.85 -6.89 -14.47
CA LEU A 18 -12.97 -6.19 -13.85
C LEU A 18 -14.18 -7.13 -13.72
N GLY A 19 -14.84 -7.09 -12.57
CA GLY A 19 -16.03 -7.88 -12.27
C GLY A 19 -16.91 -7.21 -11.22
N LYS A 20 -17.90 -7.92 -10.69
CA LYS A 20 -18.86 -7.35 -9.72
C LYS A 20 -18.41 -7.44 -8.27
N LYS A 21 -17.54 -8.39 -7.95
CA LYS A 21 -17.09 -8.69 -6.59
C LYS A 21 -15.64 -9.12 -6.64
N VAL A 22 -14.91 -8.84 -5.56
CA VAL A 22 -13.56 -9.34 -5.38
C VAL A 22 -13.57 -10.87 -5.37
N LYS A 23 -12.71 -11.48 -6.19
CA LYS A 23 -12.46 -12.92 -6.19
C LYS A 23 -11.01 -13.19 -6.57
N ILE A 24 -10.42 -14.20 -5.96
CA ILE A 24 -9.12 -14.74 -6.37
C ILE A 24 -9.30 -16.23 -6.67
N GLU A 25 -9.01 -16.62 -7.91
CA GLU A 25 -9.09 -18.02 -8.34
C GLU A 25 -8.10 -18.26 -9.50
N ASN A 26 -7.38 -19.39 -9.50
CA ASN A 26 -6.44 -19.77 -10.56
C ASN A 26 -5.43 -18.65 -10.94
N ASN A 27 -4.88 -17.97 -9.94
CA ASN A 27 -3.96 -16.83 -10.10
C ASN A 27 -4.59 -15.63 -10.86
N GLU A 28 -5.91 -15.55 -10.96
CA GLU A 28 -6.65 -14.39 -11.48
C GLU A 28 -7.30 -13.63 -10.33
N LEU A 29 -7.10 -12.30 -10.31
CA LEU A 29 -7.76 -11.38 -9.39
C LEU A 29 -8.88 -10.65 -10.14
N ILE A 30 -10.11 -10.85 -9.69
CA ILE A 30 -11.28 -10.11 -10.17
C ILE A 30 -11.53 -8.98 -9.18
N ILE A 31 -11.70 -7.75 -9.67
CA ILE A 31 -11.99 -6.58 -8.84
C ILE A 31 -13.17 -5.75 -9.37
N PRO A 32 -13.94 -5.09 -8.48
CA PRO A 32 -14.98 -4.15 -8.89
C PRO A 32 -14.39 -2.81 -9.36
N THR A 33 -15.12 -2.11 -10.24
CA THR A 33 -14.81 -0.71 -10.56
C THR A 33 -15.47 0.28 -9.61
N GLU A 34 -16.52 -0.17 -8.92
CA GLU A 34 -17.31 0.66 -8.03
C GLU A 34 -16.65 0.76 -6.64
N ILE A 35 -16.53 1.98 -6.16
CA ILE A 35 -16.05 2.31 -4.82
C ILE A 35 -17.00 3.36 -4.22
N GLU A 36 -17.40 3.16 -2.98
CA GLU A 36 -18.19 4.14 -2.24
C GLU A 36 -17.25 5.22 -1.69
N TYR A 37 -17.64 6.49 -1.88
CA TYR A 37 -16.84 7.63 -1.44
C TYR A 37 -17.74 8.79 -1.01
N ASP A 38 -17.21 9.66 -0.14
CA ASP A 38 -17.94 10.85 0.29
C ASP A 38 -18.02 11.89 -0.83
N LYS A 39 -19.21 12.03 -1.41
CA LYS A 39 -19.51 13.00 -2.49
C LYS A 39 -19.41 14.45 -2.03
N ASN A 40 -19.22 14.74 -0.75
CA ASN A 40 -18.90 16.09 -0.29
C ASN A 40 -17.44 16.46 -0.56
N ILE A 41 -16.54 15.47 -0.55
CA ILE A 41 -15.10 15.64 -0.68
C ILE A 41 -14.65 15.35 -2.12
N PHE A 42 -15.08 14.20 -2.65
CA PHE A 42 -14.63 13.69 -3.94
C PHE A 42 -15.66 14.00 -5.02
N GLU A 43 -15.18 14.52 -6.15
CA GLU A 43 -15.97 14.67 -7.37
C GLU A 43 -16.08 13.33 -8.08
N SER A 44 -14.93 12.67 -8.32
CA SER A 44 -14.88 11.34 -8.92
C SER A 44 -13.78 10.48 -8.32
N VAL A 45 -14.02 9.18 -8.33
CA VAL A 45 -13.04 8.15 -8.01
C VAL A 45 -13.17 7.06 -9.07
N GLU A 46 -12.13 6.85 -9.86
CA GLU A 46 -12.11 5.89 -10.94
C GLU A 46 -11.15 4.74 -10.64
N VAL A 47 -11.62 3.51 -10.78
CA VAL A 47 -10.79 2.32 -10.65
C VAL A 47 -10.58 1.68 -12.02
N LYS A 48 -9.31 1.52 -12.41
CA LYS A 48 -8.87 0.95 -13.68
C LYS A 48 -7.84 -0.15 -13.45
N VAL A 49 -7.70 -1.03 -14.44
CA VAL A 49 -6.61 -2.02 -14.48
C VAL A 49 -5.64 -1.59 -15.57
N ILE A 50 -4.40 -1.31 -15.18
CA ILE A 50 -3.30 -1.09 -16.11
C ILE A 50 -2.61 -2.44 -16.29
N LYS A 51 -2.51 -2.89 -17.53
CA LYS A 51 -1.86 -4.16 -17.85
C LYS A 51 -0.34 -3.98 -17.86
N PRO A 52 0.39 -5.09 -17.71
CA PRO A 52 1.83 -5.11 -17.92
C PRO A 52 2.25 -4.36 -19.18
N ARG A 53 3.20 -3.44 -19.02
CA ARG A 53 3.80 -2.62 -20.08
C ARG A 53 2.86 -1.61 -20.76
N GLU A 54 1.62 -1.45 -20.32
CA GLU A 54 0.69 -0.43 -20.83
C GLU A 54 0.82 0.90 -20.05
N HIS A 55 2.04 1.42 -19.91
CA HIS A 55 2.32 2.63 -19.10
C HIS A 55 2.41 3.94 -19.90
N ASP A 56 2.08 3.92 -21.20
CA ASP A 56 2.23 5.08 -22.10
C ASP A 56 0.95 5.93 -22.16
N PHE A 57 0.54 6.46 -21.02
CA PHE A 57 -0.64 7.32 -20.90
C PHE A 57 -0.45 8.33 -19.76
N TYR A 58 -1.26 9.39 -19.78
CA TYR A 58 -1.21 10.44 -18.78
C TYR A 58 -1.83 9.98 -17.45
N VAL A 59 -1.15 10.27 -16.34
CA VAL A 59 -1.64 10.14 -14.97
C VAL A 59 -1.57 11.47 -14.24
N ASN A 60 -2.48 11.67 -13.30
CA ASN A 60 -2.30 12.69 -12.25
C ASN A 60 -1.13 12.30 -11.34
N THR A 61 -0.72 13.21 -10.47
CA THR A 61 0.36 12.95 -9.51
C THR A 61 0.12 11.65 -8.75
N ILE A 62 1.16 10.82 -8.75
CA ILE A 62 1.25 9.58 -8.01
C ILE A 62 1.36 9.92 -6.52
N MET A 63 0.32 9.55 -5.78
CA MET A 63 0.24 9.72 -4.33
C MET A 63 0.73 8.48 -3.58
N ASP A 64 0.56 7.28 -4.15
CA ASP A 64 1.01 6.05 -3.49
C ASP A 64 1.18 4.90 -4.50
N ILE A 65 2.07 3.96 -4.16
CA ILE A 65 2.16 2.65 -4.81
C ILE A 65 2.25 1.58 -3.73
N VAL A 66 1.19 0.79 -3.57
CA VAL A 66 1.02 -0.05 -2.39
C VAL A 66 1.05 -1.54 -2.76
N PRO A 67 1.90 -2.36 -2.13
CA PRO A 67 1.81 -3.80 -2.24
C PRO A 67 0.55 -4.31 -1.53
N ILE A 68 -0.11 -5.31 -2.09
CA ILE A 68 -1.36 -5.83 -1.53
C ILE A 68 -1.04 -7.00 -0.60
N SER A 69 -1.10 -6.75 0.69
CA SER A 69 -0.79 -7.74 1.73
C SER A 69 -1.83 -7.73 2.84
N THR A 70 -2.04 -8.86 3.50
CA THR A 70 -2.96 -8.98 4.64
C THR A 70 -2.40 -9.84 5.77
N LYS A 71 -2.76 -9.47 6.99
CA LYS A 71 -2.48 -10.26 8.17
C LYS A 71 -3.50 -11.40 8.35
N VAL A 72 -3.03 -12.63 8.30
CA VAL A 72 -3.87 -13.83 8.48
C VAL A 72 -3.85 -14.31 9.93
N LEU A 73 -2.67 -14.29 10.56
CA LEU A 73 -2.51 -14.74 11.94
C LEU A 73 -1.40 -13.96 12.65
N GLY A 74 -1.65 -13.56 13.89
CA GLY A 74 -0.68 -12.85 14.73
C GLY A 74 -0.69 -11.34 14.48
N ARG A 75 0.24 -10.63 15.12
CA ARG A 75 0.49 -9.19 14.94
C ARG A 75 1.63 -8.96 13.96
N LEU A 76 1.80 -7.73 13.49
CA LEU A 76 2.91 -7.37 12.61
C LEU A 76 4.26 -7.84 13.20
N GLY A 77 5.07 -8.50 12.37
CA GLY A 77 6.37 -9.06 12.74
C GLY A 77 6.37 -10.51 13.23
N GLU A 78 5.21 -11.14 13.40
CA GLU A 78 5.09 -12.56 13.78
C GLU A 78 3.85 -13.23 13.17
N GLY A 79 3.78 -14.56 13.14
CA GLY A 79 2.64 -15.28 12.60
C GLY A 79 2.68 -15.41 11.08
N ILE A 80 1.54 -15.19 10.41
CA ILE A 80 1.36 -15.44 8.98
C ILE A 80 0.80 -14.21 8.29
N THR A 81 1.45 -13.81 7.22
CA THR A 81 1.05 -12.73 6.31
C THR A 81 0.90 -13.30 4.90
N HIS A 82 -0.20 -12.99 4.24
CA HIS A 82 -0.38 -13.26 2.81
C HIS A 82 -0.04 -12.01 2.03
N THR A 83 0.63 -12.16 0.89
CA THR A 83 0.96 -11.06 -0.02
C THR A 83 0.66 -11.46 -1.45
N LEU A 84 0.12 -10.54 -2.25
CA LEU A 84 0.00 -10.72 -3.68
C LEU A 84 1.29 -10.24 -4.35
N THR A 85 1.77 -11.01 -5.32
CA THR A 85 2.79 -10.57 -6.28
C THR A 85 2.16 -10.51 -7.66
N GLY A 86 2.80 -9.86 -8.64
CA GLY A 86 2.18 -9.69 -9.97
C GLY A 86 1.18 -8.55 -10.06
N VAL A 87 0.87 -7.87 -8.94
CA VAL A 87 -0.11 -6.79 -8.87
C VAL A 87 0.20 -5.80 -7.74
N TYR A 88 0.04 -4.50 -8.03
CA TYR A 88 0.16 -3.41 -7.07
C TYR A 88 -1.04 -2.46 -7.20
N MET A 89 -1.27 -1.63 -6.19
CA MET A 89 -2.18 -0.49 -6.30
C MET A 89 -1.40 0.77 -6.64
N LEU A 90 -1.92 1.57 -7.57
CA LEU A 90 -1.42 2.90 -7.92
C LEU A 90 -2.50 3.91 -7.54
N LEU A 91 -2.19 4.84 -6.63
CA LEU A 91 -3.09 5.93 -6.25
C LEU A 91 -2.61 7.22 -6.91
N THR A 92 -3.49 7.89 -7.62
CA THR A 92 -3.21 9.22 -8.20
C THR A 92 -4.29 10.21 -7.81
N GLY A 93 -3.94 11.51 -7.82
CA GLY A 93 -4.90 12.53 -7.44
C GLY A 93 -4.67 13.92 -8.00
N ALA A 94 -5.77 14.60 -8.31
CA ALA A 94 -5.83 16.02 -8.66
C ALA A 94 -7.16 16.63 -8.19
N ASN A 95 -7.35 17.93 -8.37
CA ASN A 95 -8.64 18.58 -8.19
C ASN A 95 -9.32 18.90 -9.52
N THR A 96 -10.58 19.33 -9.50
CA THR A 96 -11.32 19.66 -10.72
C THR A 96 -10.75 20.84 -11.53
N LYS A 97 -9.82 21.62 -10.98
CA LYS A 97 -9.10 22.68 -11.70
C LYS A 97 -7.83 22.16 -12.38
N GLY A 98 -7.49 20.89 -12.18
CA GLY A 98 -6.26 20.26 -12.66
C GLY A 98 -5.04 20.50 -11.75
N GLU A 99 -5.23 21.09 -10.57
CA GLU A 99 -4.16 21.25 -9.58
C GLU A 99 -3.85 19.87 -8.98
N GLN A 100 -2.57 19.51 -8.97
CA GLN A 100 -2.10 18.18 -8.61
C GLN A 100 -1.92 18.02 -7.09
N MET A 101 -2.21 16.84 -6.57
CA MET A 101 -2.06 16.53 -5.13
C MET A 101 -0.59 16.26 -4.77
N HIS A 102 0.18 17.33 -4.53
CA HIS A 102 1.59 17.23 -4.14
C HIS A 102 1.99 18.36 -3.19
N GLU A 103 3.01 18.10 -2.37
CA GLU A 103 3.69 19.14 -1.59
C GLU A 103 5.00 19.60 -2.24
N PHE A 104 5.86 18.66 -2.66
CA PHE A 104 7.12 18.98 -3.36
C PHE A 104 7.32 18.09 -4.58
N GLY A 105 7.32 18.73 -5.76
CA GLY A 105 7.40 18.05 -7.04
C GLY A 105 6.11 17.34 -7.40
N SER A 106 5.64 17.50 -8.64
CA SER A 106 4.58 16.64 -9.16
C SER A 106 5.18 15.51 -9.98
N SER A 107 4.45 14.41 -10.00
CA SER A 107 4.71 13.22 -10.82
C SER A 107 3.58 13.01 -11.83
N GLU A 108 2.86 14.08 -12.18
CA GLU A 108 1.86 14.05 -13.24
C GLU A 108 2.54 13.98 -14.60
N GLY A 109 1.86 13.40 -15.59
CA GLY A 109 2.41 13.21 -16.93
C GLY A 109 2.37 11.76 -17.37
N ILE A 110 3.27 11.39 -18.29
CA ILE A 110 3.27 10.04 -18.86
C ILE A 110 3.82 9.04 -17.84
N LEU A 111 3.00 8.06 -17.43
CA LEU A 111 3.33 7.14 -16.34
C LEU A 111 4.69 6.44 -16.51
N LYS A 112 5.04 6.00 -17.73
CA LYS A 112 6.33 5.35 -18.01
C LYS A 112 7.56 6.24 -17.73
N GLU A 113 7.39 7.56 -17.73
CA GLU A 113 8.46 8.54 -17.45
C GLU A 113 8.55 8.87 -15.95
N GLN A 114 7.44 8.71 -15.23
CA GLN A 114 7.31 9.07 -13.81
C GLN A 114 7.54 7.87 -12.88
N LEU A 115 7.23 6.64 -13.32
CA LEU A 115 7.36 5.43 -12.52
C LEU A 115 8.63 4.63 -12.85
N VAL A 116 9.54 4.53 -11.88
CA VAL A 116 10.73 3.68 -11.98
C VAL A 116 10.40 2.24 -11.58
N LEU A 117 10.26 1.38 -12.59
CA LEU A 117 9.96 -0.04 -12.43
C LEU A 117 11.20 -0.88 -12.05
N ASN A 118 10.96 -2.12 -11.64
CA ASN A 118 11.98 -3.16 -11.41
C ASN A 118 13.01 -2.81 -10.32
N LYS A 119 12.57 -2.15 -9.25
CA LYS A 119 13.37 -1.91 -8.04
C LYS A 119 12.75 -2.62 -6.85
N ALA A 120 13.54 -2.81 -5.80
CA ALA A 120 13.02 -3.34 -4.55
C ALA A 120 11.91 -2.42 -4.02
N GLY A 121 10.68 -2.94 -3.93
CA GLY A 121 9.51 -2.18 -3.50
C GLY A 121 8.77 -1.41 -4.59
N SER A 122 9.24 -1.43 -5.86
CA SER A 122 8.47 -0.90 -6.99
C SER A 122 7.93 -2.02 -7.87
N PRO A 123 6.83 -1.78 -8.62
CA PRO A 123 6.29 -2.76 -9.55
C PRO A 123 7.32 -3.16 -10.62
N ALA A 124 7.27 -4.41 -11.05
CA ALA A 124 8.00 -4.89 -12.21
C ALA A 124 7.27 -4.53 -13.51
N ASP A 125 7.97 -4.63 -14.65
CA ASP A 125 7.37 -4.33 -15.96
C ASP A 125 6.27 -5.32 -16.37
N ASN A 126 6.26 -6.49 -15.75
CA ASN A 126 5.30 -7.56 -15.94
C ASN A 126 4.15 -7.58 -14.91
N ASP A 127 4.12 -6.62 -13.98
CA ASP A 127 3.06 -6.52 -12.97
C ASP A 127 1.85 -5.75 -13.50
N TYR A 128 0.67 -6.08 -12.99
CA TYR A 128 -0.55 -5.29 -13.16
C TYR A 128 -0.59 -4.15 -12.14
N LEU A 129 -1.24 -3.04 -12.49
CA LEU A 129 -1.58 -2.00 -11.53
C LEU A 129 -3.09 -1.85 -11.42
N ILE A 130 -3.60 -1.85 -10.20
CA ILE A 130 -4.94 -1.39 -9.86
C ILE A 130 -4.84 0.11 -9.64
N HIS A 131 -5.25 0.87 -10.65
CA HIS A 131 -5.17 2.31 -10.64
C HIS A 131 -6.43 2.91 -10.04
N ILE A 132 -6.29 3.60 -8.91
CA ILE A 132 -7.34 4.41 -8.28
C ILE A 132 -6.99 5.86 -8.53
N ASP A 133 -7.75 6.54 -9.38
CA ASP A 133 -7.59 7.95 -9.68
C ASP A 133 -8.67 8.77 -8.96
N VAL A 134 -8.25 9.75 -8.17
CA VAL A 134 -9.14 10.54 -7.32
C VAL A 134 -9.16 11.99 -7.79
N ILE A 135 -10.35 12.52 -8.05
CA ILE A 135 -10.56 13.94 -8.32
C ILE A 135 -11.34 14.55 -7.15
N ILE A 136 -10.70 15.48 -6.45
CA ILE A 136 -11.35 16.24 -5.36
C ILE A 136 -12.01 17.52 -5.88
N LYS A 137 -12.98 18.02 -5.12
CA LYS A 137 -13.69 19.26 -5.44
C LYS A 137 -12.81 20.51 -5.35
N PRO A 138 -13.16 21.59 -6.08
CA PRO A 138 -12.29 22.77 -6.25
C PRO A 138 -12.23 23.72 -5.06
N ASP A 139 -13.14 23.56 -4.09
CA ASP A 139 -13.33 24.38 -2.89
C ASP A 139 -12.73 23.73 -1.63
N MET A 140 -12.14 22.55 -1.78
CA MET A 140 -11.43 21.86 -0.71
C MET A 140 -9.98 22.34 -0.66
N ASP A 141 -9.57 22.86 0.49
CA ASP A 141 -8.15 23.10 0.76
C ASP A 141 -7.45 21.74 0.87
N PHE A 142 -6.34 21.57 0.15
CA PHE A 142 -5.51 20.41 0.33
C PHE A 142 -4.78 20.57 1.67
N ASP A 143 -5.17 19.75 2.65
CA ASP A 143 -4.56 19.70 3.97
C ASP A 143 -4.29 18.24 4.37
N ARG A 144 -3.69 18.04 5.54
CA ARG A 144 -3.38 16.70 6.06
C ARG A 144 -4.62 15.81 6.20
N ALA A 145 -5.77 16.38 6.59
CA ALA A 145 -7.00 15.61 6.79
C ALA A 145 -7.57 15.13 5.45
N LEU A 146 -7.53 15.98 4.42
CA LEU A 146 -7.93 15.61 3.08
C LEU A 146 -6.99 14.57 2.47
N ALA A 147 -5.68 14.75 2.62
CA ALA A 147 -4.70 13.75 2.18
C ALA A 147 -4.99 12.39 2.84
N PHE A 148 -5.13 12.36 4.17
CA PHE A 148 -5.48 11.14 4.91
C PHE A 148 -6.77 10.48 4.40
N SER A 149 -7.80 11.27 4.07
CA SER A 149 -9.07 10.75 3.55
C SER A 149 -8.91 10.06 2.18
N ILE A 150 -8.01 10.55 1.31
CA ILE A 150 -7.69 9.91 0.03
C ILE A 150 -6.98 8.57 0.27
N PHE A 151 -5.98 8.55 1.16
CA PHE A 151 -5.27 7.32 1.50
C PHE A 151 -6.22 6.29 2.15
N GLU A 152 -7.08 6.71 3.08
CA GLU A 152 -8.08 5.86 3.74
C GLU A 152 -9.05 5.24 2.74
N LEU A 153 -9.59 6.04 1.80
CA LEU A 153 -10.44 5.56 0.72
C LEU A 153 -9.77 4.43 -0.08
N SER A 154 -8.49 4.61 -0.45
CA SER A 154 -7.73 3.58 -1.16
C SER A 154 -7.53 2.31 -0.34
N ASP A 155 -7.32 2.45 0.98
CA ASP A 155 -7.08 1.32 1.87
C ASP A 155 -8.36 0.51 2.14
N VAL A 156 -9.51 1.18 2.25
CA VAL A 156 -10.83 0.55 2.32
C VAL A 156 -11.09 -0.30 1.08
N TYR A 157 -10.73 0.22 -0.11
CA TYR A 157 -10.84 -0.56 -1.34
C TYR A 157 -9.94 -1.81 -1.31
N LEU A 158 -8.68 -1.66 -0.89
CA LEU A 158 -7.77 -2.79 -0.72
C LEU A 158 -8.23 -3.78 0.34
N GLN A 159 -8.94 -3.33 1.38
CA GLN A 159 -9.47 -4.20 2.42
C GLN A 159 -10.40 -5.27 1.84
N ASN A 160 -11.20 -4.93 0.82
CA ASN A 160 -12.05 -5.91 0.13
C ASN A 160 -11.24 -7.05 -0.49
N ILE A 161 -10.03 -6.75 -1.00
CA ILE A 161 -9.08 -7.74 -1.52
C ILE A 161 -8.47 -8.55 -0.37
N ARG A 162 -8.05 -7.87 0.69
CA ARG A 162 -7.46 -8.50 1.89
C ARG A 162 -8.42 -9.50 2.54
N GLU A 163 -9.72 -9.22 2.62
CA GLU A 163 -10.70 -10.16 3.18
C GLU A 163 -10.77 -11.48 2.38
N VAL A 164 -10.68 -11.42 1.05
CA VAL A 164 -10.60 -12.64 0.22
C VAL A 164 -9.25 -13.34 0.41
N MET A 165 -8.16 -12.58 0.56
CA MET A 165 -6.82 -13.15 0.80
C MET A 165 -6.71 -13.89 2.15
N LYS A 166 -7.42 -13.42 3.19
CA LYS A 166 -7.41 -14.05 4.54
C LYS A 166 -7.92 -15.48 4.53
N VAL A 167 -8.85 -15.80 3.64
CA VAL A 167 -9.46 -17.14 3.53
C VAL A 167 -8.75 -18.06 2.54
N LEU A 168 -7.72 -17.57 1.83
CA LEU A 168 -6.91 -18.42 0.97
C LEU A 168 -6.21 -19.50 1.80
N SER A 169 -6.15 -20.71 1.26
CA SER A 169 -5.37 -21.77 1.88
C SER A 169 -3.89 -21.47 1.65
N GLY A 170 -3.16 -21.24 2.74
CA GLY A 170 -1.72 -21.01 2.68
C GLY A 170 -0.88 -22.22 2.22
N ARG A 171 -1.50 -23.32 1.75
CA ARG A 171 -0.82 -24.42 1.04
C ARG A 171 -0.70 -24.14 -0.46
N ASP A 172 -1.57 -23.27 -0.97
CA ASP A 172 -1.66 -22.91 -2.38
C ASP A 172 -0.80 -21.68 -2.72
N ALA A 173 0.04 -21.25 -1.78
CA ALA A 173 0.99 -20.17 -1.98
C ALA A 173 2.09 -20.60 -2.95
N ASP A 174 2.42 -19.75 -3.91
CA ASP A 174 3.50 -19.96 -4.87
C ASP A 174 4.88 -19.90 -4.20
N GLU A 175 5.01 -19.06 -3.15
CA GLU A 175 6.23 -18.95 -2.36
C GLU A 175 5.92 -18.84 -0.86
N VAL A 176 6.83 -19.38 -0.04
CA VAL A 176 6.76 -19.27 1.42
C VAL A 176 8.13 -18.86 1.96
N HIS A 177 8.16 -17.71 2.63
CA HIS A 177 9.36 -17.14 3.23
C HIS A 177 9.23 -17.14 4.75
N GLU A 178 10.21 -17.69 5.46
CA GLU A 178 10.24 -17.69 6.92
C GLU A 178 11.34 -16.80 7.46
N PHE A 179 10.97 -15.92 8.38
CA PHE A 179 11.88 -14.98 9.02
C PHE A 179 11.82 -15.17 10.53
N TYR A 180 13.00 -15.21 11.14
CA TYR A 180 13.16 -15.37 12.57
C TYR A 180 13.87 -14.15 13.13
N ASN A 181 13.49 -13.75 14.34
CA ASN A 181 14.16 -12.67 15.08
C ASN A 181 15.02 -13.25 16.23
N PRO A 182 16.20 -13.85 15.95
CA PRO A 182 17.00 -14.49 16.99
C PRO A 182 17.64 -13.46 17.92
N LYS A 183 17.47 -13.67 19.23
CA LYS A 183 18.21 -12.91 20.25
C LYS A 183 19.63 -13.49 20.38
N ASN A 184 20.63 -12.63 20.27
CA ASN A 184 22.04 -12.97 20.47
C ASN A 184 22.58 -12.23 21.71
N PRO A 185 22.46 -12.81 22.93
CA PRO A 185 23.04 -12.23 24.15
C PRO A 185 24.56 -12.13 24.07
N GLY A 186 25.14 -11.11 24.69
CA GLY A 186 26.61 -10.91 24.76
C GLY A 186 27.28 -10.44 23.46
N LYS A 187 26.57 -10.39 22.33
CA LYS A 187 27.09 -9.83 21.07
C LYS A 187 26.74 -8.34 20.92
N PRO A 188 27.55 -7.55 20.17
CA PRO A 188 27.22 -6.17 19.83
C PRO A 188 25.81 -6.04 19.24
N LYS A 189 25.12 -4.94 19.58
CA LYS A 189 23.81 -4.61 19.00
C LYS A 189 24.01 -3.69 17.80
N VAL A 190 23.33 -4.00 16.71
CA VAL A 190 23.33 -3.21 15.48
C VAL A 190 21.91 -2.74 15.25
N ALA A 191 21.75 -1.45 14.96
CA ALA A 191 20.48 -0.84 14.57
C ALA A 191 20.67 -0.12 13.22
N LEU A 192 19.64 -0.17 12.38
CA LEU A 192 19.55 0.68 11.19
C LEU A 192 18.68 1.87 11.54
N VAL A 193 19.19 3.08 11.31
CA VAL A 193 18.45 4.31 11.53
C VAL A 193 17.94 4.78 10.17
N LYS A 194 16.62 4.91 10.05
CA LYS A 194 15.96 5.52 8.90
C LYS A 194 15.36 6.83 9.37
N GLU A 195 15.83 7.94 8.82
CA GLU A 195 15.21 9.24 9.00
C GLU A 195 14.04 9.34 8.00
N VAL A 196 12.91 9.82 8.50
CA VAL A 196 11.71 10.05 7.70
C VAL A 196 11.26 11.49 7.89
N ALA A 197 10.68 12.08 6.86
CA ALA A 197 9.95 13.33 7.02
C ALA A 197 8.76 13.08 7.96
N GLY A 198 8.39 14.11 8.72
CA GLY A 198 7.31 14.07 9.72
C GLY A 198 6.64 15.42 9.87
N GLN A 199 6.56 16.15 8.76
CA GLN A 199 5.91 17.45 8.68
C GLN A 199 5.43 17.65 7.25
N GLY A 200 4.17 18.07 7.11
CA GLY A 200 3.52 18.25 5.82
C GLY A 200 2.09 17.70 5.86
N MET A 201 1.35 18.00 4.81
CA MET A 201 0.05 17.45 4.49
C MET A 201 0.16 15.99 4.08
N MET A 202 1.25 15.64 3.40
CA MET A 202 1.45 14.35 2.74
C MET A 202 2.55 13.51 3.40
N TYR A 203 3.59 14.12 3.98
CA TYR A 203 4.72 13.45 4.66
C TYR A 203 4.44 12.80 6.03
N ASP A 204 3.24 12.29 6.24
CA ASP A 204 2.92 11.52 7.44
C ASP A 204 3.25 10.03 7.23
N ASN A 205 3.56 9.32 8.30
CA ASN A 205 3.83 7.87 8.25
C ASN A 205 2.93 7.19 9.25
N GLN A 206 2.14 6.23 8.78
CA GLN A 206 1.31 5.39 9.64
C GLN A 206 2.15 4.23 10.16
N LEU A 207 2.23 4.12 11.49
CA LEU A 207 2.94 3.07 12.19
C LEU A 207 1.99 2.04 12.77
N PHE A 208 2.37 0.77 12.69
CA PHE A 208 1.65 -0.38 13.23
C PHE A 208 0.17 -0.47 12.82
N PRO A 209 -0.19 -0.30 11.53
CA PRO A 209 -1.55 -0.56 11.08
C PRO A 209 -1.96 -2.02 11.33
N MET A 210 -3.26 -2.29 11.32
CA MET A 210 -3.78 -3.67 11.47
C MET A 210 -3.31 -4.58 10.33
N GLU A 211 -3.29 -4.06 9.11
CA GLU A 211 -2.84 -4.76 7.91
C GLU A 211 -1.44 -4.26 7.50
N PRO A 212 -0.58 -5.10 6.91
CA PRO A 212 0.70 -4.66 6.35
C PRO A 212 0.50 -3.51 5.37
N SER A 213 1.19 -2.39 5.61
CA SER A 213 1.09 -1.16 4.81
C SER A 213 -0.36 -0.62 4.71
N GLY A 214 -1.20 -0.90 5.69
CA GLY A 214 -2.56 -0.36 5.81
C GLY A 214 -2.62 0.99 6.53
N ILE A 215 -3.84 1.46 6.78
CA ILE A 215 -4.11 2.69 7.56
C ILE A 215 -4.88 2.41 8.84
N ASP A 216 -5.82 1.45 8.82
CA ASP A 216 -6.69 1.21 9.97
C ASP A 216 -5.88 0.95 11.26
N LYS A 217 -6.22 1.73 12.30
CA LYS A 217 -5.55 1.78 13.62
C LYS A 217 -4.06 2.08 13.59
N GLY A 218 -3.55 2.56 12.46
CA GLY A 218 -2.22 3.13 12.37
C GLY A 218 -2.08 4.32 13.32
N ILE A 219 -0.84 4.55 13.76
CA ILE A 219 -0.48 5.71 14.57
C ILE A 219 0.38 6.61 13.69
N SER A 220 -0.06 7.86 13.49
CA SER A 220 0.73 8.87 12.81
C SER A 220 1.99 9.23 13.59
N ILE A 221 3.12 9.32 12.90
CA ILE A 221 4.36 9.87 13.47
C ILE A 221 4.22 11.34 13.89
N ILE A 222 3.41 12.12 13.18
CA ILE A 222 3.19 13.54 13.46
C ILE A 222 2.45 13.67 14.79
N ASP A 223 1.40 12.86 14.99
CA ASP A 223 0.64 12.86 16.25
C ASP A 223 1.49 12.32 17.43
N MET A 224 2.52 11.53 17.14
CA MET A 224 3.55 11.13 18.10
C MET A 224 4.64 12.19 18.33
N ASN A 225 4.51 13.41 17.79
CA ASN A 225 5.53 14.46 17.81
C ASN A 225 6.89 13.99 17.27
N ASN A 226 6.88 13.14 16.24
CA ASN A 226 8.07 12.58 15.58
C ASN A 226 9.03 11.86 16.55
N MET A 227 8.48 11.27 17.62
CA MET A 227 9.27 10.50 18.57
C MET A 227 9.91 9.28 17.88
N PRO A 228 11.20 8.98 18.15
CA PRO A 228 11.85 7.80 17.58
C PRO A 228 11.14 6.50 17.96
N VAL A 229 10.91 5.65 16.96
CA VAL A 229 10.27 4.33 17.14
C VAL A 229 11.25 3.23 16.79
N LEU A 230 11.37 2.25 17.69
CA LEU A 230 12.18 1.05 17.45
C LEU A 230 11.29 -0.05 16.85
N LEU A 231 11.66 -0.53 15.67
CA LEU A 231 11.06 -1.69 15.02
C LEU A 231 12.03 -2.86 15.00
N THR A 232 11.49 -4.06 15.20
CA THR A 232 12.18 -5.28 14.83
C THR A 232 12.30 -5.40 13.31
N ALA A 233 13.28 -6.17 12.84
CA ALA A 233 13.43 -6.44 11.40
C ALA A 233 12.20 -7.13 10.80
N ASN A 234 11.47 -7.91 11.60
CA ASN A 234 10.25 -8.55 11.14
C ASN A 234 9.08 -7.57 11.07
N GLU A 235 8.88 -6.68 12.04
CA GLU A 235 7.82 -5.65 11.96
C GLU A 235 7.99 -4.77 10.72
N TYR A 236 9.22 -4.31 10.45
CA TYR A 236 9.49 -3.52 9.24
C TYR A 236 9.18 -4.31 7.96
N ARG A 237 9.63 -5.57 7.88
CA ARG A 237 9.37 -6.45 6.73
C ARG A 237 7.88 -6.75 6.54
N ASP A 238 7.14 -6.81 7.63
CA ASP A 238 5.71 -7.11 7.65
C ASP A 238 4.84 -5.86 7.44
N GLY A 239 5.42 -4.74 6.99
CA GLY A 239 4.66 -3.55 6.63
C GLY A 239 4.19 -2.71 7.82
N ALA A 240 4.94 -2.70 8.93
CA ALA A 240 4.62 -1.84 10.09
C ALA A 240 4.77 -0.34 9.85
N ILE A 241 5.27 0.06 8.69
CA ILE A 241 5.29 1.46 8.25
C ILE A 241 4.56 1.54 6.92
N ARG A 242 3.57 2.42 6.84
CA ARG A 242 3.07 2.96 5.57
C ARG A 242 3.53 4.41 5.47
N ALA A 243 4.38 4.68 4.50
CA ALA A 243 4.73 6.06 4.17
C ALA A 243 3.60 6.67 3.36
N MET A 244 3.09 7.80 3.80
CA MET A 244 2.30 8.70 2.97
C MET A 244 3.36 9.70 2.49
N VAL A 245 3.64 9.68 1.19
CA VAL A 245 4.64 10.56 0.55
C VAL A 245 4.04 11.92 0.39
#